data_AF-A0A368F097-F1
#
_entry.id   AF-A0A368F097-F1
#
_cell.length_a   1.000
_cell.length_b   1.000
_cell.length_c   1.000
_cell.angle_alpha   90.00
_cell.angle_beta   90.00
_cell.angle_gamma   90.00
#
_symmetry.space_group_name_H-M   'P 1'
#
loop_
_entity.id
_entity.type
_entity.pdbx_description
1 polymer ?
#
loop_
_entity_poly.entity_id
_entity_poly.type
_entity_poly.pdbx_seq_one_letter_code
_entity_poly.pdbx_strand_id
1 'polypeptide(L)'
;MLNDPDTKIPTLRVLIEMTETQFSQLGLALRHTFFKAIQQMGCEELSVKWLNVLSEYGKTITGFEKDMDVLVASWITETLLAKDHPQALLVLQLAQHLIQHNAAFIGEGTMKTIVHAVCVRACKTMDPLISNCLDVLDSVLKYSDLPPCELMSVVATFCVLVCENRFREQAWSLARSLLTSQMGQRTRKALISILNGTGTGQRPHGERRANDEPNEKKMRRMLRGAIF
;
A
#
# COMPACT_ATOMS: atom_id res chain seq x y z
N MET A 1 3.56 34.02 2.59
CA MET A 1 4.18 33.55 1.32
C MET A 1 3.55 32.27 0.81
N LEU A 2 3.28 31.25 1.63
CA LEU A 2 2.58 30.04 1.15
C LEU A 2 1.06 30.21 0.89
N ASN A 3 0.47 31.32 1.34
CA ASN A 3 -0.96 31.61 1.22
C ASN A 3 -1.32 32.35 -0.08
N ASP A 4 -0.32 32.88 -0.78
CA ASP A 4 -0.52 33.58 -2.05
C ASP A 4 -0.26 32.59 -3.20
N PRO A 5 -1.26 32.27 -4.03
CA PRO A 5 -1.15 31.22 -5.05
C PRO A 5 -0.04 31.49 -6.07
N ASP A 6 0.22 32.76 -6.41
CA ASP A 6 1.22 33.14 -7.41
C ASP A 6 2.66 32.92 -6.92
N THR A 7 2.89 33.02 -5.60
CA THR A 7 4.20 32.80 -4.99
C THR A 7 4.36 31.42 -4.34
N LYS A 8 3.25 30.68 -4.11
CA LYS A 8 3.26 29.34 -3.48
C LYS A 8 4.14 28.35 -4.24
N ILE A 9 3.90 28.17 -5.54
CA ILE A 9 4.60 27.15 -6.34
C ILE A 9 6.11 27.41 -6.43
N PRO A 10 6.59 28.62 -6.80
CA PRO A 10 8.03 28.92 -6.80
C PRO A 10 8.66 28.74 -5.42
N THR A 11 7.99 29.17 -4.35
CA THR A 11 8.49 29.02 -2.98
C THR A 11 8.66 27.55 -2.61
N LEU A 12 7.67 26.70 -2.90
CA LEU A 12 7.76 25.26 -2.65
C LEU A 12 8.89 24.60 -3.43
N ARG A 13 9.11 24.97 -4.68
CA ARG A 13 10.24 24.44 -5.47
C ARG A 13 11.58 24.77 -4.83
N VAL A 14 11.76 26.01 -4.35
CA VAL A 14 12.96 26.41 -3.62
C VAL A 14 13.11 25.63 -2.31
N LEU A 15 12.04 25.43 -1.56
CA LEU A 15 12.08 24.66 -0.31
C LEU A 15 12.41 23.19 -0.55
N ILE A 16 11.88 22.57 -1.61
CA ILE A 16 12.20 21.20 -2.01
C ILE A 16 13.68 21.08 -2.38
N GLU A 17 14.17 21.96 -3.23
CA GLU A 17 15.58 21.98 -3.67
C GLU A 17 16.53 22.19 -2.48
N MET A 18 16.19 23.12 -1.58
CA MET A 18 16.95 23.34 -0.36
C MET A 18 16.91 22.10 0.56
N THR A 19 15.76 21.44 0.65
CA THR A 19 15.61 20.22 1.47
C THR A 19 16.49 19.10 0.93
N GLU A 20 16.56 18.94 -0.39
CA GLU A 20 17.39 17.95 -1.07
C GLU A 20 18.90 18.27 -0.94
N THR A 21 19.30 19.50 -1.24
CA THR A 21 20.71 19.91 -1.25
C THR A 21 21.33 20.08 0.14
N GLN A 22 20.52 20.44 1.15
CA GLN A 22 20.96 20.67 2.53
C GLN A 22 20.48 19.58 3.50
N PHE A 23 20.05 18.42 2.99
CA PHE A 23 19.42 17.36 3.79
C PHE A 23 20.15 17.05 5.11
N SER A 24 21.48 16.89 5.06
CA SER A 24 22.32 16.55 6.22
C SER A 24 22.48 17.67 7.24
N GLN A 25 22.18 18.91 6.85
CA GLN A 25 22.28 20.10 7.68
C GLN A 25 20.91 20.49 8.29
N LEU A 26 19.82 19.85 7.85
CA LEU A 26 18.49 20.12 8.39
C LEU A 26 18.37 19.59 9.83
N GLY A 27 18.35 20.50 10.79
CA GLY A 27 18.06 20.16 12.19
C GLY A 27 16.64 19.62 12.39
N LEU A 28 16.45 18.84 13.45
CA LEU A 28 15.18 18.14 13.76
C LEU A 28 13.96 19.07 13.79
N ALA A 29 14.09 20.26 14.38
CA ALA A 29 13.00 21.22 14.47
C ALA A 29 12.53 21.70 13.09
N LEU A 30 13.46 21.93 12.16
CA LEU A 30 13.13 22.36 10.81
C LEU A 30 12.54 21.21 9.99
N ARG A 31 13.08 19.99 10.13
CA ARG A 31 12.51 18.78 9.52
C ARG A 31 11.07 18.55 9.95
N HIS A 32 10.79 18.67 11.25
CA HIS A 32 9.43 18.58 11.79
C HIS A 32 8.52 19.67 11.21
N THR A 33 9.02 20.91 11.12
CA THR A 33 8.27 22.04 10.55
C THR A 33 7.91 21.80 9.08
N PHE A 34 8.85 21.31 8.27
CA PHE A 34 8.61 20.96 6.87
C PHE A 34 7.60 19.82 6.76
N PHE A 35 7.74 18.78 7.58
CA PHE A 35 6.78 17.69 7.61
C PHE A 35 5.36 18.17 7.93
N LYS A 36 5.19 19.05 8.93
CA LYS A 36 3.87 19.63 9.27
C LYS A 36 3.30 20.46 8.12
N ALA A 37 4.13 21.22 7.40
CA ALA A 37 3.70 21.96 6.21
C ALA A 37 3.25 21.02 5.08
N ILE A 38 4.01 19.94 4.84
CA ILE A 38 3.66 18.89 3.87
C ILE A 38 2.31 18.25 4.23
N GLN A 39 2.09 17.91 5.51
CA GLN A 39 0.81 17.33 5.97
C GLN A 39 -0.38 18.25 5.64
N GLN A 40 -0.22 19.57 5.84
CA GLN A 40 -1.28 20.55 5.56
C GLN A 40 -1.59 20.71 4.07
N MET A 41 -0.64 20.41 3.18
CA MET A 41 -0.83 20.50 1.73
C MET A 41 -1.62 19.32 1.15
N GLY A 42 -1.73 18.19 1.86
CA GLY A 42 -2.36 16.97 1.34
C GLY A 42 -1.51 16.25 0.28
N CYS A 43 -2.13 15.35 -0.50
CA CYS A 43 -1.44 14.46 -1.44
C CYS A 43 -1.23 15.07 -2.85
N GLU A 44 -0.58 16.24 -2.92
CA GLU A 44 -0.24 16.93 -4.17
C GLU A 44 1.15 16.52 -4.71
N GLU A 45 1.45 16.83 -5.99
CA GLU A 45 2.75 16.51 -6.62
C GLU A 45 3.94 17.06 -5.82
N LEU A 46 3.88 18.34 -5.44
CA LEU A 46 4.96 19.02 -4.74
C LEU A 46 5.10 18.55 -3.29
N SER A 47 4.01 18.23 -2.58
CA SER A 47 4.08 17.72 -1.21
C SER A 47 4.62 16.30 -1.17
N VAL A 48 4.24 15.44 -2.12
CA VAL A 48 4.82 14.10 -2.28
C VAL A 48 6.30 14.18 -2.62
N LYS A 49 6.70 15.06 -3.57
CA LYS A 49 8.12 15.28 -3.88
C LYS A 49 8.89 15.78 -2.66
N TRP A 50 8.34 16.75 -1.92
CA TRP A 50 8.96 17.31 -0.74
C TRP A 50 9.14 16.26 0.36
N LEU A 51 8.13 15.41 0.58
CA LEU A 51 8.22 14.33 1.55
C LEU A 51 9.29 13.31 1.18
N ASN A 52 9.39 12.95 -0.11
CA ASN A 52 10.42 12.05 -0.60
C ASN A 52 11.83 12.60 -0.30
N VAL A 53 12.11 13.86 -0.64
CA VAL A 53 13.45 14.43 -0.33
C VAL A 53 13.68 14.60 1.16
N LEU A 54 12.65 15.02 1.92
CA LEU A 54 12.74 15.20 3.38
C LEU A 54 12.98 13.88 4.12
N SER A 55 12.48 12.77 3.58
CA SER A 55 12.58 11.44 4.21
C SER A 55 13.66 10.54 3.61
N GLU A 56 14.48 11.04 2.67
CA GLU A 56 15.39 10.20 1.88
C GLU A 56 14.63 9.00 1.27
N TYR A 57 13.51 9.30 0.59
CA TYR A 57 12.58 8.34 -0.01
C TYR A 57 12.02 7.31 0.99
N GLY A 58 11.65 7.74 2.19
CA GLY A 58 11.05 6.90 3.24
C GLY A 58 12.05 6.21 4.17
N LYS A 59 13.36 6.39 3.96
CA LYS A 59 14.42 5.76 4.76
C LYS A 59 14.70 6.48 6.07
N THR A 60 14.72 7.81 6.08
CA THR A 60 15.11 8.63 7.24
C THR A 60 13.95 9.51 7.70
N ILE A 61 13.25 9.07 8.76
CA ILE A 61 12.03 9.72 9.27
C ILE A 61 12.20 10.51 10.57
N THR A 62 13.41 10.49 11.14
CA THR A 62 14.13 11.68 11.60
C THR A 62 13.34 12.92 12.07
N GLY A 63 12.65 12.91 13.21
CA GLY A 63 11.94 14.07 13.78
C GLY A 63 10.44 14.18 13.44
N PHE A 64 9.88 13.21 12.72
CA PHE A 64 8.46 13.11 12.40
C PHE A 64 7.95 11.66 12.37
N GLU A 65 8.66 10.74 13.02
CA GLU A 65 8.43 9.31 12.97
C GLU A 65 7.04 8.92 13.46
N LYS A 66 6.52 9.65 14.47
CA LYS A 66 5.23 9.39 15.12
C LYS A 66 4.01 9.63 14.23
N ASP A 67 4.17 10.46 13.20
CA ASP A 67 3.06 10.91 12.35
C ASP A 67 3.22 10.43 10.89
N MET A 68 4.38 9.88 10.53
CA MET A 68 4.72 9.48 9.17
C MET A 68 3.84 8.34 8.67
N ASP A 69 3.61 7.34 9.50
CA ASP A 69 2.85 6.14 9.13
C ASP A 69 1.38 6.49 8.86
N VAL A 70 0.78 7.32 9.72
CA VAL A 70 -0.59 7.84 9.56
C VAL A 70 -0.73 8.64 8.26
N LEU A 71 0.22 9.52 7.94
CA LEU A 71 0.21 10.29 6.70
C LEU A 71 0.26 9.37 5.47
N VAL A 72 1.19 8.41 5.46
CA VAL A 72 1.37 7.49 4.33
C VAL A 72 0.15 6.59 4.14
N ALA A 73 -0.46 6.07 5.22
CA ALA A 73 -1.68 5.28 5.10
C ALA A 73 -2.87 6.10 4.59
N SER A 74 -2.99 7.37 4.99
CA SER A 74 -3.99 8.29 4.45
C SER A 74 -3.81 8.47 2.94
N TRP A 75 -2.59 8.77 2.48
CA TRP A 75 -2.29 8.96 1.07
C TRP A 75 -2.46 7.66 0.26
N ILE A 76 -2.06 6.50 0.80
CA ILE A 76 -2.32 5.20 0.16
C ILE A 76 -3.82 5.01 -0.05
N THR A 77 -4.63 5.28 0.97
CA THR A 77 -6.09 5.13 0.86
C THR A 77 -6.66 6.07 -0.19
N GLU A 78 -6.30 7.37 -0.14
CA GLU A 78 -6.75 8.39 -1.08
C GLU A 78 -6.37 8.04 -2.54
N THR A 79 -5.10 7.75 -2.77
CA THR A 79 -4.56 7.55 -4.13
C THR A 79 -5.00 6.24 -4.77
N LEU A 80 -5.19 5.15 -4.00
CA LEU A 80 -5.58 3.86 -4.54
C LEU A 80 -7.10 3.72 -4.76
N LEU A 81 -7.91 4.49 -4.02
CA LEU A 81 -9.35 4.60 -4.25
C LEU A 81 -9.66 5.23 -5.61
N ALA A 82 -8.97 6.31 -5.96
CA ALA A 82 -9.09 6.97 -7.25
C ALA A 82 -8.53 6.10 -8.40
N LYS A 83 -9.20 6.09 -9.56
CA LYS A 83 -8.83 5.21 -10.68
C LYS A 83 -7.44 5.53 -11.24
N ASP A 84 -7.14 6.81 -11.45
CA ASP A 84 -5.92 7.27 -12.13
C ASP A 84 -5.28 8.44 -11.36
N HIS A 85 -5.11 8.28 -10.04
CA HIS A 85 -4.47 9.33 -9.24
C HIS A 85 -3.00 9.48 -9.64
N PRO A 86 -2.53 10.68 -10.03
CA PRO A 86 -1.18 10.86 -10.57
C PRO A 86 -0.08 10.46 -9.58
N GLN A 87 -0.36 10.59 -8.28
CA GLN A 87 0.62 10.31 -7.23
C GLN A 87 0.61 8.87 -6.70
N ALA A 88 -0.28 8.01 -7.19
CA ALA A 88 -0.44 6.66 -6.64
C ALA A 88 0.86 5.84 -6.70
N LEU A 89 1.62 5.95 -7.79
CA LEU A 89 2.90 5.24 -7.92
C LEU A 89 3.93 5.72 -6.89
N LEU A 90 4.12 7.03 -6.76
CA LEU A 90 5.09 7.62 -5.83
C LEU A 90 4.72 7.32 -4.37
N VAL A 91 3.42 7.33 -4.04
CA VAL A 91 2.93 7.00 -2.70
C VAL A 91 3.12 5.51 -2.39
N LEU A 92 2.89 4.61 -3.35
CA LEU A 92 3.20 3.18 -3.20
C LEU A 92 4.69 2.94 -2.96
N GLN A 93 5.58 3.61 -3.71
CA GLN A 93 7.03 3.52 -3.52
C GLN A 93 7.46 4.06 -2.16
N LEU A 94 6.89 5.19 -1.72
CA LEU A 94 7.15 5.73 -0.39
C LEU A 94 6.71 4.76 0.72
N ALA A 95 5.52 4.17 0.60
CA ALA A 95 5.03 3.18 1.55
C ALA A 95 5.93 1.93 1.59
N GLN A 96 6.36 1.45 0.41
CA GLN A 96 7.28 0.33 0.29
C GLN A 96 8.58 0.60 1.07
N HIS A 97 9.25 1.71 0.80
CA HIS A 97 10.51 2.04 1.47
C HIS A 97 10.34 2.34 2.96
N LEU A 98 9.23 2.99 3.34
CA LEU A 98 8.91 3.20 4.76
C LEU A 98 8.81 1.86 5.49
N ILE A 99 8.15 0.86 4.91
CA ILE A 99 8.07 -0.48 5.51
C ILE A 99 9.46 -1.13 5.58
N GLN A 100 10.26 -1.05 4.50
CA GLN A 100 11.59 -1.66 4.45
C GLN A 100 12.56 -1.13 5.51
N HIS A 101 12.49 0.17 5.80
CA HIS A 101 13.46 0.83 6.67
C HIS A 101 12.92 1.15 8.08
N ASN A 102 11.60 1.27 8.22
CA ASN A 102 10.97 1.87 9.40
C ASN A 102 9.73 1.09 9.87
N ALA A 103 9.60 -0.20 9.56
CA ALA A 103 8.47 -1.03 9.99
C ALA A 103 8.15 -0.92 11.50
N ALA A 104 9.17 -0.79 12.35
CA ALA A 104 9.01 -0.65 13.80
C ALA A 104 8.24 0.63 14.23
N PHE A 105 8.16 1.64 13.38
CA PHE A 105 7.40 2.87 13.61
C PHE A 105 5.99 2.84 13.03
N ILE A 106 5.61 1.78 12.31
CA ILE A 106 4.28 1.66 11.70
C ILE A 106 3.34 0.97 12.69
N GLY A 107 2.27 1.66 13.10
CA GLY A 107 1.26 1.07 13.98
C GLY A 107 0.46 -0.05 13.30
N GLU A 108 -0.02 -1.03 14.07
CA GLU A 108 -0.79 -2.16 13.53
C GLU A 108 -2.03 -1.71 12.72
N GLY A 109 -2.75 -0.70 13.20
CA GLY A 109 -3.92 -0.15 12.51
C GLY A 109 -3.56 0.52 11.17
N THR A 110 -2.42 1.21 11.13
CA THR A 110 -1.87 1.80 9.91
C THR A 110 -1.45 0.72 8.92
N MET A 111 -0.71 -0.29 9.39
CA MET A 111 -0.29 -1.44 8.59
C MET A 111 -1.49 -2.17 7.98
N LYS A 112 -2.54 -2.40 8.78
CA LYS A 112 -3.80 -2.98 8.31
C LYS A 112 -4.39 -2.16 7.15
N THR A 113 -4.45 -0.84 7.31
CA THR A 113 -5.00 0.07 6.30
C THR A 113 -4.21 -0.01 4.99
N ILE A 114 -2.88 0.01 5.07
CA ILE A 114 -2.00 -0.11 3.90
C ILE A 114 -2.22 -1.45 3.20
N VAL A 115 -2.13 -2.58 3.93
CA VAL A 115 -2.31 -3.93 3.38
C VAL A 115 -3.67 -4.08 2.72
N HIS A 116 -4.73 -3.63 3.37
CA HIS A 116 -6.09 -3.71 2.83
C HIS A 116 -6.21 -2.94 1.52
N ALA A 117 -5.74 -1.69 1.48
CA ALA A 117 -5.83 -0.84 0.30
C ALA A 117 -5.06 -1.41 -0.90
N VAL A 118 -3.84 -1.93 -0.69
CA VAL A 118 -3.06 -2.55 -1.76
C VAL A 118 -3.69 -3.86 -2.26
N CYS A 119 -4.25 -4.69 -1.37
CA CYS A 119 -4.98 -5.91 -1.78
C CYS A 119 -6.21 -5.59 -2.63
N VAL A 120 -6.99 -4.59 -2.22
CA VAL A 120 -8.16 -4.13 -2.97
C VAL A 120 -7.75 -3.62 -4.36
N ARG A 121 -6.71 -2.78 -4.43
CA ARG A 121 -6.19 -2.26 -5.71
C ARG A 121 -5.65 -3.37 -6.61
N ALA A 122 -4.85 -4.27 -6.06
CA ALA A 122 -4.23 -5.37 -6.81
C ALA A 122 -5.27 -6.32 -7.42
N CYS A 123 -6.46 -6.42 -6.84
CA CYS A 123 -7.57 -7.20 -7.38
C CYS A 123 -8.35 -6.51 -8.53
N LYS A 124 -8.07 -5.24 -8.85
CA LYS A 124 -8.70 -4.55 -9.99
C LYS A 124 -8.09 -5.07 -11.30
N THR A 125 -8.94 -5.33 -12.29
CA THR A 125 -8.51 -5.91 -13.57
C THR A 125 -7.76 -4.87 -14.40
N MET A 126 -6.64 -5.27 -15.03
CA MET A 126 -5.81 -4.43 -15.92
C MET A 126 -5.24 -3.16 -15.27
N ASP A 127 -5.01 -3.17 -13.96
CA ASP A 127 -4.46 -2.02 -13.25
C ASP A 127 -2.93 -1.96 -13.39
N PRO A 128 -2.33 -0.82 -13.80
CA PRO A 128 -0.89 -0.71 -13.97
C PRO A 128 -0.12 -0.80 -12.64
N LEU A 129 -0.78 -0.55 -11.51
CA LEU A 129 -0.16 -0.52 -10.18
C LEU A 129 -0.07 -1.88 -9.49
N ILE A 130 -0.55 -2.97 -10.11
CA ILE A 130 -0.58 -4.31 -9.47
C ILE A 130 0.82 -4.74 -9.03
N SER A 131 1.85 -4.54 -9.87
CA SER A 131 3.24 -4.89 -9.52
C SER A 131 3.70 -4.14 -8.27
N ASN A 132 3.43 -2.83 -8.21
CA ASN A 132 3.80 -2.01 -7.07
C ASN A 132 3.01 -2.37 -5.80
N CYS A 133 1.74 -2.78 -5.93
CA CYS A 133 0.98 -3.31 -4.81
C CYS A 133 1.60 -4.61 -4.27
N LEU A 134 2.06 -5.50 -5.15
CA LEU A 134 2.78 -6.71 -4.77
C LEU A 134 4.15 -6.40 -4.14
N ASP A 135 4.85 -5.36 -4.58
CA ASP A 135 6.12 -4.91 -3.98
C ASP A 135 5.95 -4.36 -2.56
N VAL A 136 4.83 -3.68 -2.30
CA VAL A 136 4.44 -3.28 -0.93
C VAL A 136 4.16 -4.52 -0.08
N LEU A 137 3.38 -5.48 -0.59
CA LEU A 137 3.12 -6.73 0.14
C LEU A 137 4.39 -7.54 0.41
N ASP A 138 5.33 -7.59 -0.53
CA ASP A 138 6.65 -8.19 -0.34
C ASP A 138 7.40 -7.56 0.83
N SER A 139 7.36 -6.22 0.89
CA SER A 139 8.00 -5.47 1.97
C SER A 139 7.32 -5.74 3.32
N VAL A 140 5.99 -5.84 3.36
CA VAL A 140 5.25 -6.23 4.56
C VAL A 140 5.70 -7.62 5.05
N LEU A 141 5.75 -8.61 4.15
CA LEU A 141 6.10 -9.99 4.50
C LEU A 141 7.57 -10.16 4.94
N LYS A 142 8.48 -9.30 4.48
CA LYS A 142 9.91 -9.38 4.78
C LYS A 142 10.33 -8.59 6.02
N TYR A 143 9.72 -7.42 6.25
CA TYR A 143 10.23 -6.44 7.22
C TYR A 143 9.26 -6.17 8.38
N SER A 144 8.04 -6.71 8.35
CA SER A 144 7.02 -6.46 9.37
C SER A 144 6.19 -7.69 9.70
N ASP A 145 5.34 -7.58 10.72
CA ASP A 145 4.30 -8.56 11.00
C ASP A 145 3.03 -8.24 10.22
N LEU A 146 2.59 -9.16 9.36
CA LEU A 146 1.32 -9.05 8.66
C LEU A 146 0.16 -9.03 9.68
N PRO A 147 -0.71 -7.99 9.68
CA PRO A 147 -1.88 -7.94 10.56
C PRO A 147 -2.74 -9.20 10.37
N PRO A 148 -3.01 -9.98 11.43
CA PRO A 148 -3.69 -11.27 11.30
C PRO A 148 -5.08 -11.18 10.63
N CYS A 149 -5.76 -10.05 10.79
CA CYS A 149 -7.07 -9.80 10.18
C CYS A 149 -7.01 -9.64 8.65
N GLU A 150 -5.86 -9.26 8.08
CA GLU A 150 -5.69 -9.09 6.63
C GLU A 150 -5.12 -10.32 5.92
N LEU A 151 -4.82 -11.40 6.67
CA LEU A 151 -4.29 -12.63 6.08
C LEU A 151 -5.21 -13.17 4.96
N MET A 152 -6.53 -13.18 5.18
CA MET A 152 -7.48 -13.63 4.15
C MET A 152 -7.44 -12.73 2.91
N SER A 153 -7.34 -11.41 3.08
CA SER A 153 -7.23 -10.44 1.99
C SER A 153 -6.00 -10.69 1.13
N VAL A 154 -4.84 -10.93 1.77
CA VAL A 154 -3.57 -11.23 1.11
C VAL A 154 -3.64 -12.57 0.37
N VAL A 155 -4.12 -13.62 1.02
CA VAL A 155 -4.25 -14.95 0.40
C VAL A 155 -5.18 -14.91 -0.81
N ALA A 156 -6.35 -14.28 -0.68
CA ALA A 156 -7.28 -14.11 -1.79
C ALA A 156 -6.65 -13.33 -2.95
N THR A 157 -5.87 -12.30 -2.65
CA THR A 157 -5.16 -11.50 -3.67
C THR A 157 -4.17 -12.36 -4.44
N PHE A 158 -3.34 -13.16 -3.76
CA PHE A 158 -2.39 -14.05 -4.43
C PHE A 158 -3.09 -15.13 -5.25
N CYS A 159 -4.18 -15.73 -4.75
CA CYS A 159 -4.97 -16.69 -5.54
C CYS A 159 -5.57 -16.07 -6.82
N VAL A 160 -5.99 -14.82 -6.77
CA VAL A 160 -6.47 -14.13 -7.99
C VAL A 160 -5.31 -13.87 -8.96
N LEU A 161 -4.17 -13.41 -8.46
CA LEU A 161 -3.05 -12.96 -9.30
C LEU A 161 -2.18 -14.09 -9.85
N VAL A 162 -2.09 -15.24 -9.18
CA VAL A 162 -1.38 -16.42 -9.70
C VAL A 162 -2.02 -16.96 -10.99
N CYS A 163 -3.33 -16.71 -11.16
CA CYS A 163 -4.07 -17.02 -12.38
C CYS A 163 -3.75 -16.07 -13.54
N GLU A 164 -3.14 -14.91 -13.29
CA GLU A 164 -2.83 -13.90 -14.30
C GLU A 164 -1.38 -14.04 -14.77
N ASN A 165 -1.17 -14.43 -16.04
CA ASN A 165 0.17 -14.70 -16.60
C ASN A 165 1.18 -13.59 -16.32
N ARG A 166 0.76 -12.32 -16.38
CA ARG A 166 1.62 -11.14 -16.19
C ARG A 166 2.20 -11.04 -14.77
N PHE A 167 1.46 -11.47 -13.76
CA PHE A 167 1.83 -11.30 -12.34
C PHE A 167 2.07 -12.63 -11.62
N ARG A 168 1.90 -13.76 -12.32
CA ARG A 168 1.98 -15.11 -11.76
C ARG A 168 3.25 -15.34 -10.94
N GLU A 169 4.41 -15.07 -11.52
CA GLU A 169 5.69 -15.36 -10.87
C GLU A 169 5.86 -14.55 -9.57
N GLN A 170 5.50 -13.27 -9.60
CA GLN A 170 5.56 -12.40 -8.43
C GLN A 170 4.55 -12.85 -7.35
N ALA A 171 3.30 -13.10 -7.73
CA ALA A 171 2.27 -13.57 -6.81
C ALA A 171 2.59 -14.95 -6.20
N TRP A 172 3.13 -15.88 -7.01
CA TRP A 172 3.55 -17.20 -6.56
C TRP A 172 4.72 -17.13 -5.58
N SER A 173 5.74 -16.31 -5.88
CA SER A 173 6.89 -16.09 -4.99
C SER A 173 6.45 -15.58 -3.61
N LEU A 174 5.49 -14.65 -3.58
CA LEU A 174 4.93 -14.12 -2.34
C LEU A 174 4.06 -15.13 -1.60
N ALA A 175 3.21 -15.86 -2.32
CA ALA A 175 2.41 -16.93 -1.75
C ALA A 175 3.29 -18.01 -1.10
N ARG A 176 4.39 -18.40 -1.76
CA ARG A 176 5.38 -19.33 -1.24
C ARG A 176 6.03 -18.79 0.04
N SER A 177 6.49 -17.54 0.02
CA SER A 177 7.08 -16.87 1.19
C SER A 177 6.12 -16.88 2.38
N LEU A 178 4.85 -16.55 2.14
CA LEU A 178 3.80 -16.57 3.15
C LEU A 178 3.53 -17.99 3.70
N LEU A 179 3.48 -19.00 2.83
CA LEU A 179 3.29 -20.42 3.21
C LEU A 179 4.45 -21.00 4.02
N THR A 180 5.67 -20.52 3.79
CA THR A 180 6.87 -20.95 4.53
C THR A 180 7.17 -20.14 5.79
N SER A 181 6.45 -19.03 6.01
CA SER A 181 6.59 -18.17 7.20
C SER A 181 5.89 -18.75 8.44
N GLN A 182 5.99 -18.05 9.59
CA GLN A 182 5.20 -18.35 10.79
C GLN A 182 3.67 -18.38 10.55
N MET A 183 3.18 -17.71 9.49
CA MET A 183 1.76 -17.68 9.15
C MET A 183 1.32 -18.89 8.31
N GLY A 184 2.23 -19.78 7.89
CA GLY A 184 1.95 -20.85 6.94
C GLY A 184 0.76 -21.76 7.29
N GLN A 185 0.59 -22.11 8.56
CA GLN A 185 -0.58 -22.90 9.01
C GLN A 185 -1.89 -22.12 8.88
N ARG A 186 -1.89 -20.82 9.20
CA ARG A 186 -3.07 -19.97 9.04
C ARG A 186 -3.36 -19.74 7.55
N THR A 187 -2.33 -19.59 6.72
CA THR A 187 -2.43 -19.50 5.26
C THR A 187 -3.06 -20.75 4.65
N ARG A 188 -2.66 -21.96 5.09
CA ARG A 188 -3.30 -23.21 4.66
C ARG A 188 -4.77 -23.27 5.05
N LYS A 189 -5.12 -22.88 6.29
CA LYS A 189 -6.53 -22.80 6.73
C LYS A 189 -7.33 -21.80 5.89
N ALA A 190 -6.72 -20.66 5.54
CA ALA A 190 -7.32 -19.67 4.65
C ALA A 190 -7.61 -20.24 3.26
N LEU A 191 -6.66 -20.95 2.65
CA LEU A 191 -6.84 -21.63 1.37
C LEU A 191 -7.96 -22.67 1.42
N ILE A 192 -7.99 -23.50 2.46
CA ILE A 192 -9.07 -24.48 2.66
C ILE A 192 -10.43 -23.78 2.82
N SER A 193 -10.49 -22.67 3.55
CA SER A 193 -11.72 -21.88 3.70
C SER A 193 -12.19 -21.26 2.38
N ILE A 194 -11.27 -20.92 1.48
CA ILE A 194 -11.60 -20.47 0.13
C ILE A 194 -12.20 -21.62 -0.67
N LEU A 195 -11.58 -22.81 -0.64
CA LEU A 195 -12.05 -24.00 -1.35
C LEU A 195 -13.43 -24.49 -0.87
N ASN A 196 -13.68 -24.40 0.44
CA ASN A 196 -14.95 -24.81 1.05
C ASN A 196 -16.07 -23.77 0.87
N GLY A 197 -15.79 -22.60 0.29
CA GLY A 197 -16.76 -21.52 0.13
C GLY A 197 -17.18 -20.83 1.44
N THR A 198 -16.53 -21.13 2.56
CA THR A 198 -16.84 -20.57 3.89
C THR A 198 -16.26 -19.18 4.12
N GLY A 199 -15.42 -18.68 3.21
CA GLY A 199 -14.73 -17.38 3.30
C GLY A 199 -15.48 -16.17 2.72
N THR A 200 -16.67 -16.35 2.15
CA THR A 200 -17.50 -15.25 1.64
C THR A 200 -18.91 -15.42 2.17
N GLY A 201 -19.41 -14.41 2.90
CA GLY A 201 -20.67 -14.47 3.63
C GLY A 201 -21.80 -15.13 2.84
N GLN A 202 -22.52 -16.02 3.53
CA GLN A 202 -23.80 -16.57 3.08
C GLN A 202 -24.68 -15.43 2.56
N ARG A 203 -25.19 -15.56 1.33
CA ARG A 203 -26.39 -14.82 0.89
C ARG A 203 -27.48 -15.81 0.53
N PRO A 204 -28.75 -15.53 0.89
CA PRO A 204 -29.89 -16.37 0.55
C PRO A 204 -30.11 -16.40 -0.96
N HIS A 205 -30.71 -17.51 -1.41
CA HIS A 205 -31.14 -17.75 -2.78
C HIS A 205 -31.99 -16.59 -3.34
N GLY A 206 -31.64 -16.12 -4.53
CA GLY A 206 -32.57 -15.43 -5.44
C GLY A 206 -32.32 -13.93 -5.62
N GLU A 207 -31.50 -13.58 -6.61
CA GLU A 207 -31.61 -12.43 -7.54
C GLU A 207 -30.23 -12.11 -8.14
N ARG A 208 -30.01 -12.45 -9.42
CA ARG A 208 -28.79 -12.08 -10.15
C ARG A 208 -28.85 -10.61 -10.55
N ARG A 209 -27.93 -9.78 -10.06
CA ARG A 209 -27.71 -8.38 -10.46
C ARG A 209 -26.48 -8.30 -11.37
N ALA A 210 -26.41 -7.28 -12.24
CA ALA A 210 -25.27 -7.08 -13.17
C ALA A 210 -23.89 -6.96 -12.49
N ASN A 211 -23.84 -6.63 -11.19
CA ASN A 211 -22.61 -6.64 -10.38
C ASN A 211 -22.13 -8.06 -9.98
N ASP A 212 -22.90 -9.11 -10.27
CA ASP A 212 -22.57 -10.48 -9.84
C ASP A 212 -21.57 -11.16 -10.79
N GLU A 213 -21.55 -10.80 -12.07
CA GLU A 213 -20.67 -11.40 -13.07
C GLU A 213 -19.16 -11.14 -12.84
N PRO A 214 -18.71 -9.90 -12.54
CA PRO A 214 -17.31 -9.66 -12.18
C PRO A 214 -16.93 -10.33 -10.85
N ASN A 215 -17.87 -10.43 -9.89
CA ASN A 215 -17.67 -11.11 -8.63
C ASN A 215 -17.55 -12.64 -8.81
N GLU A 216 -18.36 -13.24 -9.68
CA GLU A 216 -18.30 -14.67 -10.00
C GLU A 216 -17.00 -15.01 -10.74
N LYS A 217 -16.56 -14.17 -11.68
CA LYS A 217 -15.27 -14.34 -12.36
C LYS A 217 -14.09 -14.26 -11.39
N LYS A 218 -14.13 -13.29 -10.46
CA LYS A 218 -13.12 -13.17 -9.38
C LYS A 218 -13.13 -14.38 -8.46
N MET A 219 -14.31 -14.84 -8.04
CA MET A 219 -14.48 -16.05 -7.22
C MET A 219 -13.89 -17.30 -7.92
N ARG A 220 -14.21 -17.52 -9.20
CA ARG A 220 -13.65 -18.64 -9.98
C ARG A 220 -12.14 -18.55 -10.15
N ARG A 221 -11.55 -17.36 -10.19
CA ARG A 221 -10.09 -17.17 -10.21
C ARG A 221 -9.48 -17.48 -8.85
N MET A 222 -10.09 -16.99 -7.78
CA MET A 222 -9.66 -17.27 -6.41
C MET A 222 -9.67 -18.77 -6.11
N LEU A 223 -10.73 -19.50 -6.49
CA LEU A 223 -10.80 -20.96 -6.35
C LEU A 223 -9.70 -21.65 -7.17
N ARG A 224 -9.50 -21.27 -8.43
CA ARG A 224 -8.44 -21.84 -9.27
C ARG A 224 -7.05 -21.58 -8.70
N GLY A 225 -6.78 -20.39 -8.20
CA GLY A 225 -5.50 -20.06 -7.59
C GLY A 225 -5.30 -20.64 -6.19
N ALA A 226 -6.35 -21.11 -5.51
CA ALA A 226 -6.20 -21.89 -4.29
C ALA A 226 -5.89 -23.37 -4.56
N ILE A 227 -6.21 -23.86 -5.77
CA ILE A 227 -5.87 -25.21 -6.26
C ILE A 227 -4.44 -25.24 -6.83
N PHE A 228 -4.03 -24.16 -7.50
CA PHE A 228 -2.69 -23.97 -8.08
C PHE A 228 -1.60 -24.07 -7.00
#